data_AF-A0A0T7L421-F1
#
_entry.id   AF-A0A0T7L421-F1
#
_cell.length_a   1.000
_cell.length_b   1.000
_cell.length_c   1.000
_cell.angle_alpha   90.00
_cell.angle_beta   90.00
_cell.angle_gamma   90.00
#
_symmetry.space_group_name_H-M   'P 1'
#
loop_
_entity.id
_entity.type
_entity.pdbx_description
1 polymer ?
#
loop_
_entity_poly.entity_id
_entity_poly.type
_entity_poly.pdbx_seq_one_letter_code
_entity_poly.pdbx_strand_id
1 'polypeptide(L)'
;MKNFNVVKESLRELGIKQGFDLYEKATTEKLNSEDPLDLQWLSNYSSDWNDELEEDFDSFFQHMKEYQYAIDNEDIKSACSSLCEAMLYVGNIKNFFEFLKSDMIRLLRGESKTTDFQWPQFDE
;
A
#
# COMPACT_ATOMS: atom_id res chain seq x y z
N MET A 1 4.06 -17.17 1.66
CA MET A 1 4.64 -16.20 0.71
C MET A 1 5.29 -15.12 1.56
N LYS A 2 6.61 -14.90 1.48
CA LYS A 2 7.37 -14.05 2.43
C LYS A 2 7.83 -12.69 1.85
N ASN A 3 7.31 -12.26 0.69
CA ASN A 3 7.87 -11.11 -0.03
C ASN A 3 6.75 -10.35 -0.78
N PHE A 4 6.47 -9.11 -0.38
CA PHE A 4 5.47 -8.24 -1.01
C PHE A 4 5.88 -7.73 -2.39
N ASN A 5 7.19 -7.66 -2.69
CA ASN A 5 7.65 -7.39 -4.06
C ASN A 5 7.22 -8.50 -5.02
N VAL A 6 7.07 -9.76 -4.58
CA VAL A 6 6.52 -10.82 -5.45
C VAL A 6 5.05 -10.56 -5.78
N VAL A 7 4.28 -10.04 -4.81
CA VAL A 7 2.90 -9.62 -5.04
C VAL A 7 2.88 -8.44 -6.02
N LYS A 8 3.72 -7.43 -5.80
CA LYS A 8 3.90 -6.29 -6.69
C LYS A 8 4.18 -6.71 -8.14
N GLU A 9 5.15 -7.59 -8.35
CA GLU A 9 5.47 -8.11 -9.70
C GLU A 9 4.28 -8.87 -10.30
N SER A 10 3.55 -9.66 -9.51
CA SER A 10 2.37 -10.38 -10.00
C SER A 10 1.26 -9.42 -10.47
N LEU A 11 1.05 -8.31 -9.75
CA LEU A 11 0.10 -7.27 -10.14
C LEU A 11 0.55 -6.53 -11.39
N ARG A 12 1.84 -6.22 -11.50
CA ARG A 12 2.43 -5.63 -12.70
C ARG A 12 2.27 -6.54 -13.92
N GLU A 13 2.58 -7.82 -13.80
CA GLU A 13 2.40 -8.81 -14.88
C GLU A 13 0.94 -8.88 -15.35
N LEU A 14 -0.01 -8.77 -14.42
CA LEU A 14 -1.42 -8.69 -14.74
C LEU A 14 -1.78 -7.38 -15.46
N GLY A 15 -1.23 -6.24 -15.02
CA GLY A 15 -1.35 -4.96 -15.73
C GLY A 15 -0.83 -5.05 -17.17
N ILE A 16 0.33 -5.69 -17.37
CA ILE A 16 0.92 -5.89 -18.72
C ILE A 16 -0.03 -6.69 -19.61
N LYS A 17 -0.68 -7.74 -19.07
CA LYS A 17 -1.70 -8.50 -19.80
C LYS A 17 -2.94 -7.67 -20.15
N GLN A 18 -3.25 -6.66 -19.35
CA GLN A 18 -4.33 -5.70 -19.61
C GLN A 18 -3.91 -4.54 -20.52
N GLY A 19 -2.62 -4.40 -20.82
CA GLY A 19 -2.06 -3.47 -21.81
C GLY A 19 -1.45 -2.20 -21.24
N PHE A 20 -1.01 -2.20 -19.98
CA PHE A 20 -0.28 -1.09 -19.36
C PHE A 20 0.81 -1.62 -18.41
N ASP A 21 1.85 -0.83 -18.15
CA ASP A 21 2.88 -1.19 -17.16
C ASP A 21 2.73 -0.33 -15.90
N LEU A 22 2.58 -0.99 -14.74
CA LEU A 22 2.48 -0.32 -13.43
C LEU A 22 3.81 0.26 -12.95
N TYR A 23 4.94 -0.05 -13.59
CA TYR A 23 6.23 0.59 -13.30
C TYR A 23 6.43 1.88 -14.09
N GLU A 24 5.58 2.15 -15.08
CA GLU A 24 5.61 3.41 -15.79
C GLU A 24 4.96 4.51 -14.95
N LYS A 25 5.74 5.54 -14.63
CA LYS A 25 5.30 6.73 -13.90
C LYS A 25 4.03 7.35 -14.50
N ALA A 26 3.92 7.39 -15.84
CA ALA A 26 2.76 7.91 -16.53
C ALA A 26 1.48 7.09 -16.27
N THR A 27 1.60 5.80 -15.99
CA THR A 27 0.48 4.93 -15.59
C THR A 27 0.06 5.23 -14.15
N THR A 28 1.01 5.29 -13.23
CA THR A 28 0.74 5.42 -11.79
C THR A 28 0.35 6.84 -11.37
N GLU A 29 0.81 7.87 -12.08
CA GLU A 29 0.43 9.27 -11.82
C GLU A 29 -0.84 9.70 -12.55
N LYS A 30 -1.46 8.80 -13.33
CA LYS A 30 -2.71 9.09 -14.00
C LYS A 30 -3.82 9.29 -12.98
N LEU A 31 -4.51 10.42 -13.07
CA LEU A 31 -5.67 10.71 -12.24
C LEU A 31 -6.85 9.81 -12.64
N ASN A 32 -7.64 9.43 -11.65
CA ASN A 32 -8.87 8.70 -11.86
C ASN A 32 -9.87 9.57 -12.63
N SER A 33 -10.50 9.01 -13.67
CA SER A 33 -11.47 9.73 -14.51
C SER A 33 -12.79 10.02 -13.82
N GLU A 34 -13.16 9.23 -12.81
CA GLU A 34 -14.41 9.39 -12.04
C GLU A 34 -14.21 10.31 -10.83
N ASP A 35 -13.03 10.27 -10.20
CA ASP A 35 -12.63 11.18 -9.14
C ASP A 35 -11.25 11.78 -9.46
N PRO A 36 -11.18 12.97 -10.08
CA PRO A 36 -9.93 13.57 -10.50
C PRO A 36 -9.04 14.07 -9.34
N LEU A 37 -9.48 13.93 -8.08
CA LEU A 37 -8.64 14.17 -6.90
C LEU A 37 -7.91 12.90 -6.43
N ASP A 38 -8.24 11.74 -7.00
CA ASP A 38 -7.65 10.45 -6.64
C ASP A 38 -6.73 9.92 -7.73
N LEU A 39 -5.67 9.22 -7.34
CA LEU A 39 -4.82 8.51 -8.29
C LEU A 39 -5.54 7.26 -8.78
N GLN A 40 -5.30 6.90 -10.04
CA GLN A 40 -5.82 5.66 -10.59
C GLN A 40 -5.24 4.42 -9.90
N TRP A 41 -3.98 4.51 -9.46
CA TRP A 41 -3.27 3.47 -8.73
C TRP A 41 -2.74 4.04 -7.41
N LEU A 42 -3.10 3.40 -6.30
CA LEU A 42 -2.82 3.94 -4.97
C LEU A 42 -1.48 3.46 -4.41
N SER A 43 -1.08 2.24 -4.74
CA SER A 43 0.19 1.69 -4.26
C SER A 43 1.38 2.33 -4.99
N ASN A 44 2.48 2.54 -4.29
CA ASN A 44 3.70 3.05 -4.91
C ASN A 44 4.47 1.92 -5.61
N TYR A 45 4.18 1.66 -6.89
CA TYR A 45 4.87 0.59 -7.63
C TYR A 45 6.37 0.84 -7.86
N SER A 46 6.87 2.05 -7.57
CA SER A 46 8.30 2.38 -7.68
C SER A 46 9.14 2.09 -6.43
N SER A 47 8.51 1.91 -5.26
CA SER A 47 9.21 1.59 -4.00
C SER A 47 9.50 0.09 -3.84
N ASP A 48 10.44 -0.25 -2.96
CA ASP A 48 10.54 -1.62 -2.43
C ASP A 48 9.49 -1.79 -1.32
N TRP A 49 8.50 -2.68 -1.56
CA TRP A 49 7.36 -2.85 -0.66
C TRP A 49 7.70 -3.62 0.61
N ASN A 50 8.78 -4.40 0.63
CA ASN A 50 9.20 -5.02 1.88
C ASN A 50 9.91 -3.99 2.75
N ASP A 51 10.83 -3.21 2.17
CA ASP A 51 11.58 -2.21 2.90
C ASP A 51 10.63 -1.13 3.47
N GLU A 52 9.65 -0.66 2.68
CA GLU A 52 8.62 0.29 3.13
C GLU A 52 7.85 -0.24 4.35
N LEU A 53 7.41 -1.50 4.29
CA LEU A 53 6.65 -2.09 5.38
C LEU A 53 7.52 -2.38 6.61
N GLU A 54 8.77 -2.80 6.40
CA GLU A 54 9.75 -3.03 7.46
C GLU A 54 10.08 -1.74 8.20
N GLU A 55 10.32 -0.63 7.49
CA GLU A 55 10.56 0.69 8.07
C GLU A 55 9.37 1.19 8.90
N ASP A 56 8.14 1.01 8.40
CA ASP A 56 6.92 1.38 9.14
C ASP A 56 6.75 0.53 10.41
N PHE A 57 6.97 -0.79 10.33
CA PHE A 57 6.89 -1.68 11.49
C PHE A 57 7.98 -1.38 12.53
N ASP A 58 9.22 -1.17 12.10
CA ASP A 58 10.33 -0.84 12.98
C ASP A 58 10.07 0.48 13.72
N SER A 59 9.58 1.49 13.00
CA SER A 59 9.22 2.78 13.58
C SER A 59 8.07 2.65 14.58
N PHE A 60 7.02 1.89 14.23
CA PHE A 60 5.93 1.57 15.15
C PHE A 60 6.44 0.91 16.44
N PHE A 61 7.23 -0.15 16.33
CA PHE A 61 7.74 -0.88 17.49
C PHE A 61 8.71 -0.04 18.31
N GLN A 62 9.51 0.81 17.68
CA GLN A 62 10.42 1.73 18.36
C GLN A 62 9.64 2.73 19.23
N HIS A 63 8.60 3.37 18.68
CA HIS A 63 7.77 4.29 19.46
C HIS A 63 6.96 3.59 20.55
N MET A 64 6.53 2.35 20.34
CA MET A 64 5.89 1.57 21.42
C MET A 64 6.86 1.21 22.56
N LYS A 65 8.15 1.01 22.28
CA LYS A 65 9.18 0.84 23.32
C LYS A 65 9.42 2.14 24.09
N GLU A 66 9.49 3.27 23.39
CA GLU A 66 9.63 4.60 24.00
C GLU A 66 8.43 4.95 24.88
N TYR A 67 7.22 4.61 24.40
CA TYR A 67 6.00 4.72 25.17
C TYR A 67 6.09 3.93 26.48
N GLN A 68 6.44 2.65 26.42
CA GLN A 68 6.56 1.81 27.61
C GLN A 68 7.61 2.37 28.58
N TYR A 69 8.78 2.76 28.06
CA TYR A 69 9.83 3.38 28.86
C TYR A 69 9.35 4.65 29.57
N ALA A 70 8.61 5.51 28.87
CA ALA A 70 8.07 6.74 29.45
C ALA A 70 7.02 6.45 30.54
N ILE A 71 6.16 5.45 30.35
CA ILE A 71 5.21 4.99 31.37
C ILE A 71 5.94 4.47 32.62
N ASP A 72 6.98 3.67 32.46
CA ASP A 72 7.77 3.12 33.58
C ASP A 72 8.48 4.22 34.40
N ASN A 73 8.74 5.38 33.79
CA ASN A 73 9.37 6.55 34.41
C ASN A 73 8.36 7.64 34.82
N GLU A 74 7.06 7.36 34.76
CA GLU A 74 5.98 8.32 35.07
C GLU A 74 6.01 9.61 34.21
N ASP A 75 6.67 9.59 33.05
CA ASP A 75 6.72 10.70 32.09
C ASP A 75 5.54 10.63 31.11
N ILE A 76 4.39 11.13 31.57
CA ILE A 76 3.13 11.11 30.80
C ILE A 76 3.24 11.90 29.49
N LYS A 77 4.02 12.98 29.45
CA LYS A 77 4.13 13.81 28.25
C LYS A 77 4.83 13.04 27.12
N SER A 78 5.96 12.42 27.44
CA SER A 78 6.69 11.61 26.47
C SER A 78 5.90 10.37 26.07
N ALA A 79 5.20 9.72 27.02
CA ALA A 79 4.31 8.61 26.70
C ALA A 79 3.22 9.02 25.70
N CYS A 80 2.50 10.11 25.94
CA CYS A 80 1.49 10.59 24.98
C CYS A 80 2.10 10.89 23.60
N SER A 81 3.28 11.50 23.54
CA SER A 81 3.95 11.80 22.28
C SER A 81 4.29 10.52 21.50
N SER A 82 4.96 9.56 22.14
CA SER A 82 5.35 8.30 21.50
C SER A 82 4.13 7.47 21.06
N LEU A 83 3.04 7.49 21.83
CA LEU A 83 1.80 6.83 21.43
C LEU A 83 1.19 7.47 20.17
N CYS A 84 1.18 8.80 20.08
CA CYS A 84 0.70 9.51 18.89
C CYS A 84 1.54 9.14 17.66
N GLU A 85 2.87 9.12 17.78
CA GLU A 85 3.75 8.71 16.68
C GLU A 85 3.49 7.25 16.26
N ALA A 86 3.40 6.33 17.23
CA ALA A 86 3.07 4.93 16.94
C ALA A 86 1.73 4.79 16.19
N MET A 87 0.72 5.59 16.53
CA MET A 87 -0.56 5.61 15.82
C MET A 87 -0.45 6.07 14.37
N LEU A 88 0.48 6.97 14.05
CA LEU A 88 0.74 7.40 12.66
C LEU A 88 1.27 6.21 11.84
N TYR A 89 2.25 5.46 12.38
CA TYR A 89 2.79 4.28 11.70
C TYR A 89 1.78 3.14 11.56
N VAL A 90 0.88 2.94 12.54
CA VAL A 90 -0.27 2.03 12.37
C VAL A 90 -1.15 2.48 11.20
N GLY A 91 -1.34 3.79 11.04
CA GLY A 91 -2.03 4.38 9.90
C GLY A 91 -1.34 4.04 8.57
N ASN A 92 -0.03 4.20 8.49
CA ASN A 92 0.76 3.87 7.28
C ASN A 92 0.64 2.39 6.92
N ILE A 93 0.86 1.49 7.89
CA ILE A 93 0.74 0.03 7.71
C ILE A 93 -0.65 -0.33 7.20
N LYS A 94 -1.71 0.25 7.78
CA LYS A 94 -3.08 0.03 7.31
C LYS A 94 -3.26 0.51 5.88
N ASN A 95 -2.78 1.71 5.55
CA ASN A 95 -2.91 2.30 4.23
C ASN A 95 -2.22 1.44 3.15
N PHE A 96 -1.04 0.89 3.44
CA PHE A 96 -0.36 -0.06 2.54
C PHE A 96 -1.29 -1.21 2.10
N PHE A 97 -1.96 -1.87 3.05
CA PHE A 97 -2.87 -2.97 2.73
C PHE A 97 -4.17 -2.53 2.04
N GLU A 98 -4.73 -1.37 2.42
CA GLU A 98 -5.93 -0.84 1.76
C GLU A 98 -5.64 -0.42 0.31
N PHE A 99 -4.48 0.19 0.05
CA PHE A 99 -4.05 0.56 -1.30
C PHE A 99 -3.81 -0.67 -2.17
N LEU A 100 -3.09 -1.67 -1.65
CA LEU A 100 -2.91 -2.97 -2.30
C LEU A 100 -4.25 -3.61 -2.68
N LYS A 101 -5.18 -3.68 -1.72
CA LYS A 101 -6.52 -4.22 -1.93
C LYS A 101 -7.29 -3.46 -3.00
N SER A 102 -7.24 -2.13 -2.97
CA SER A 102 -7.89 -1.26 -3.96
C SER A 102 -7.38 -1.55 -5.36
N ASP A 103 -6.06 -1.59 -5.54
CA ASP A 103 -5.43 -1.87 -6.83
C ASP A 103 -5.75 -3.29 -7.34
N MET A 104 -5.77 -4.28 -6.45
CA MET A 104 -6.20 -5.64 -6.78
C MET A 104 -7.65 -5.66 -7.31
N ILE A 105 -8.56 -4.94 -6.66
CA ILE A 105 -9.97 -4.85 -7.10
C ILE A 105 -10.07 -4.19 -8.48
N ARG A 106 -9.30 -3.11 -8.72
CA ARG A 106 -9.27 -2.42 -10.02
C ARG A 106 -8.78 -3.36 -11.14
N LEU A 107 -7.71 -4.12 -10.89
CA LEU A 107 -7.20 -5.12 -11.83
C LEU A 107 -8.22 -6.25 -12.08
N LEU A 108 -8.92 -6.72 -11.05
CA LEU A 108 -9.97 -7.73 -11.20
C LEU A 108 -11.13 -7.24 -12.07
N ARG A 109 -11.52 -5.97 -11.93
CA ARG A 109 -12.59 -5.38 -12.76
C ARG A 109 -12.13 -5.02 -14.17
N GLY A 110 -10.83 -4.92 -14.41
CA GLY A 110 -10.27 -4.53 -15.70
C GLY A 110 -10.64 -3.10 -16.10
N GLU A 111 -10.84 -2.21 -15.12
CA GLU A 111 -11.29 -0.82 -15.32
C GLU A 111 -10.33 0.00 -16.20
N SER A 112 -9.07 -0.43 -16.28
CA SER A 112 -7.97 0.30 -16.94
C SER A 112 -7.43 -0.38 -18.19
N LYS A 113 -8.04 -1.49 -18.62
CA LYS A 113 -7.51 -2.29 -19.73
C LYS A 113 -7.57 -1.52 -21.05
N THR A 114 -6.51 -1.65 -21.84
CA THR A 114 -6.39 -1.07 -23.19
C THR A 114 -6.45 -2.16 -24.27
N THR A 115 -6.46 -3.42 -23.86
CA THR A 115 -6.52 -4.62 -24.71
C THR A 115 -7.90 -5.29 -24.62
N ASP A 116 -8.10 -6.34 -25.41
CA ASP A 116 -9.29 -7.19 -25.40
C ASP A 116 -9.30 -8.21 -24.25
N PHE A 117 -8.36 -8.12 -23.30
CA PHE A 117 -8.26 -9.00 -22.13
C PHE A 117 -9.61 -9.20 -21.43
N GLN A 118 -9.95 -10.46 -21.16
CA GLN A 118 -11.11 -10.87 -20.37
C GLN A 118 -10.68 -11.88 -19.32
N TRP A 119 -11.19 -11.69 -18.10
CA TRP A 119 -11.14 -12.75 -17.11
C TRP A 119 -12.03 -13.93 -17.55
N PRO A 120 -11.58 -15.18 -17.35
CA PRO A 120 -12.46 -16.32 -17.45
C PRO A 120 -13.70 -16.09 -16.57
N GLN A 121 -14.88 -16.39 -17.11
CA GLN A 121 -16.09 -16.39 -16.32
C GLN A 121 -16.05 -17.62 -15.41
N PHE A 122 -16.22 -17.41 -14.11
CA PHE A 122 -16.44 -18.48 -13.16
C PHE A 122 -17.95 -18.53 -12.92
N ASP A 123 -18.60 -19.62 -13.33
CA ASP A 123 -20.01 -19.86 -13.04
C ASP A 123 -20.21 -19.89 -11.50
N GLU A 124 -21.28 -19.27 -11.00
CA GLU A 124 -21.66 -19.28 -9.57
C GLU A 124 -22.03 -20.69 -9.06
#